data_AF-A0A3Q9RN81-F1
#
_entry.id   AF-A0A3Q9RN81-F1
#
_cell.length_a   1.000
_cell.length_b   1.000
_cell.length_c   1.000
_cell.angle_alpha   90.00
_cell.angle_beta   90.00
_cell.angle_gamma   90.00
#
_symmetry.space_group_name_H-M   'P 1'
#
loop_
_entity.id
_entity.type
_entity.pdbx_description
1 polymer ?
#
loop_
_entity_poly.entity_id
_entity_poly.type
_entity_poly.pdbx_seq_one_letter_code
_entity_poly.pdbx_strand_id
1 'polypeptide(L)'
;MKMLNRAVLILFAFLLFISINAENTSASTYVNKEFSTLAKKGKLKGVSGQVGMTYGSLKKNNKGKVAPSEAFLLYNTKKATYGFFYGKSYTKISSNQKIVLISRDLSGNIKANQIQKYFGKPVAKNAYKAGKYYIRILNNYHKNGTVTIQVGTKDGINSVYTTDEEGIYHIK
;
A
#
# COMPACT_ATOMS: atom_id res chain seq x y z
N MET A 1 -35.12 -8.65 -41.15
CA MET A 1 -33.84 -9.14 -40.58
C MET A 1 -32.75 -8.06 -40.75
N LYS A 2 -32.78 -6.97 -39.96
CA LYS A 2 -31.82 -5.84 -40.08
C LYS A 2 -31.62 -5.02 -38.78
N MET A 3 -31.90 -5.57 -37.59
CA MET A 3 -31.82 -4.83 -36.31
C MET A 3 -31.17 -5.62 -35.17
N LEU A 4 -30.11 -6.40 -35.43
CA LEU A 4 -29.40 -7.11 -34.35
C LEU A 4 -27.87 -6.90 -34.29
N ASN A 5 -27.31 -6.01 -35.13
CA ASN A 5 -25.85 -5.86 -35.25
C ASN A 5 -25.28 -4.51 -34.74
N ARG A 6 -26.03 -3.72 -33.98
CA ARG A 6 -25.52 -2.43 -33.45
C ARG A 6 -25.25 -2.41 -31.94
N ALA A 7 -25.65 -3.44 -31.19
CA ALA A 7 -25.47 -3.47 -29.74
C ALA A 7 -24.17 -4.15 -29.26
N VAL A 8 -23.46 -4.87 -30.12
CA VAL A 8 -22.23 -5.60 -29.74
C VAL A 8 -20.97 -4.71 -29.82
N LEU A 9 -21.03 -3.55 -30.48
CA LEU A 9 -19.86 -2.70 -30.70
C LEU A 9 -19.59 -1.64 -29.62
N ILE A 10 -20.53 -1.43 -28.68
CA ILE A 10 -20.39 -0.38 -27.65
C ILE A 10 -19.86 -0.94 -26.32
N LEU A 11 -19.90 -2.26 -26.11
CA LEU A 11 -19.42 -2.87 -24.86
C LEU A 11 -17.90 -3.12 -24.82
N PHE A 12 -17.18 -2.85 -25.91
CA PHE A 12 -15.72 -3.03 -25.99
C PHE A 12 -14.90 -1.74 -25.77
N ALA A 13 -15.55 -0.60 -25.56
CA ALA A 13 -14.86 0.69 -25.37
C ALA A 13 -14.51 1.00 -23.90
N PHE A 14 -14.89 0.16 -22.94
CA PHE A 14 -14.57 0.33 -21.50
C PHE A 14 -13.46 -0.59 -20.98
N LEU A 15 -12.71 -1.22 -21.89
CA LEU A 15 -11.38 -1.75 -21.61
C LEU A 15 -10.33 -0.77 -22.17
N LEU A 16 -10.47 0.51 -21.84
CA LEU A 16 -9.29 1.35 -21.68
C LEU A 16 -8.50 0.72 -20.54
N PHE A 17 -7.63 -0.22 -20.90
CA PHE A 17 -6.39 -0.43 -20.21
C PHE A 17 -5.78 0.96 -20.03
N ILE A 18 -6.05 1.55 -18.87
CA ILE A 18 -5.11 2.48 -18.27
C ILE A 18 -3.93 1.58 -17.91
N SER A 19 -3.13 1.26 -18.92
CA SER A 19 -1.71 1.05 -18.78
C SER A 19 -1.22 2.35 -18.17
N ILE A 20 -1.35 2.43 -16.84
CA ILE A 20 -0.59 3.37 -16.03
C ILE A 20 0.83 2.92 -16.33
N ASN A 21 1.42 3.55 -17.35
CA ASN A 21 2.85 3.63 -17.54
C ASN A 21 3.38 3.82 -16.13
N ALA A 22 4.19 2.88 -15.67
CA ALA A 22 4.87 3.02 -14.42
C ALA A 22 5.90 4.13 -14.65
N GLU A 23 5.41 5.37 -14.71
CA GLU A 23 6.24 6.55 -14.56
C GLU A 23 7.05 6.30 -13.31
N ASN A 24 8.35 6.52 -13.43
CA ASN A 24 9.28 6.57 -12.31
C ASN A 24 8.82 7.71 -11.40
N THR A 25 7.81 7.44 -10.56
CA THR A 25 7.22 8.45 -9.69
C THR A 25 8.28 8.79 -8.66
N SER A 26 8.88 9.97 -8.82
CA SER A 26 9.86 10.47 -7.86
C SER A 26 9.17 10.69 -6.52
N ALA A 27 9.89 10.40 -5.43
CA ALA A 27 9.44 10.68 -4.07
C ALA A 27 8.95 12.14 -3.89
N SER A 28 9.58 13.08 -4.61
CA SER A 28 9.30 14.52 -4.50
C SER A 28 7.89 14.92 -4.95
N THR A 29 7.27 14.19 -5.88
CA THR A 29 5.93 14.49 -6.43
C THR A 29 4.85 13.52 -5.95
N TYR A 30 5.25 12.46 -5.26
CA TYR A 30 4.33 11.42 -4.80
C TYR A 30 3.34 11.94 -3.75
N VAL A 31 3.79 12.82 -2.86
CA VAL A 31 2.96 13.39 -1.79
C VAL A 31 2.12 14.55 -2.33
N ASN A 32 0.89 14.24 -2.72
CA ASN A 32 -0.06 15.20 -3.25
C ASN A 32 -1.50 14.90 -2.78
N LYS A 33 -2.46 15.70 -3.26
CA LYS A 33 -3.88 15.56 -2.90
C LYS A 33 -4.45 14.17 -3.27
N GLU A 34 -4.04 13.61 -4.41
CA GLU A 34 -4.46 12.28 -4.85
C GLU A 34 -3.96 11.20 -3.89
N PHE A 35 -2.65 11.22 -3.55
CA PHE A 35 -2.07 10.31 -2.57
C PHE A 35 -2.79 10.38 -1.23
N SER A 36 -3.05 11.59 -0.71
CA SER A 36 -3.80 11.77 0.53
C SER A 36 -5.20 11.15 0.47
N THR A 37 -5.89 11.34 -0.64
CA THR A 37 -7.24 10.80 -0.85
C THR A 37 -7.23 9.27 -0.90
N LEU A 38 -6.23 8.68 -1.55
CA LEU A 38 -6.04 7.23 -1.62
C LEU A 38 -5.64 6.64 -0.26
N ALA A 39 -4.71 7.27 0.45
CA ALA A 39 -4.24 6.83 1.76
C ALA A 39 -5.38 6.79 2.79
N LYS A 40 -6.28 7.78 2.78
CA LYS A 40 -7.49 7.79 3.62
C LYS A 40 -8.46 6.62 3.32
N LYS A 41 -8.34 6.01 2.14
CA LYS A 41 -9.07 4.81 1.71
C LYS A 41 -8.26 3.52 1.86
N GLY A 42 -7.05 3.58 2.46
CA GLY A 42 -6.19 2.43 2.68
C GLY A 42 -5.44 1.98 1.43
N LYS A 43 -5.20 2.89 0.48
CA LYS A 43 -4.54 2.62 -0.81
C LYS A 43 -3.26 3.42 -0.97
N LEU A 44 -2.31 2.88 -1.74
CA LEU A 44 -1.15 3.61 -2.24
C LEU A 44 -1.33 3.93 -3.72
N LYS A 45 -0.85 5.10 -4.16
CA LYS A 45 -0.88 5.50 -5.58
C LYS A 45 -0.07 4.49 -6.41
N GLY A 46 -0.68 4.01 -7.49
CA GLY A 46 -0.09 3.06 -8.44
C GLY A 46 0.08 1.62 -7.91
N VAL A 47 -0.54 1.29 -6.78
CA VAL A 47 -0.50 -0.05 -6.15
C VAL A 47 -1.90 -0.68 -6.18
N SER A 48 -1.98 -1.95 -6.58
CA SER A 48 -3.24 -2.70 -6.60
C SER A 48 -3.68 -3.10 -5.18
N GLY A 49 -4.98 -3.04 -4.91
CA GLY A 49 -5.53 -3.46 -3.63
C GLY A 49 -5.66 -2.32 -2.61
N GLN A 50 -6.16 -2.68 -1.43
CA GLN A 50 -6.37 -1.76 -0.31
C GLN A 50 -6.32 -2.51 1.01
N VAL A 51 -5.97 -1.83 2.09
CA VAL A 51 -6.04 -2.39 3.46
C VAL A 51 -7.46 -2.94 3.70
N GLY A 52 -7.53 -4.16 4.24
CA GLY A 52 -8.77 -4.91 4.46
C GLY A 52 -9.23 -5.78 3.28
N MET A 53 -8.64 -5.65 2.08
CA MET A 53 -8.90 -6.57 0.96
C MET A 53 -8.36 -7.97 1.29
N THR A 54 -9.03 -9.01 0.80
CA THR A 54 -8.59 -10.39 1.00
C THR A 54 -7.44 -10.78 0.06
N TYR A 55 -6.58 -11.68 0.50
CA TYR A 55 -5.50 -12.23 -0.31
C TYR A 55 -6.00 -12.86 -1.62
N GLY A 56 -7.13 -13.58 -1.55
CA GLY A 56 -7.77 -14.19 -2.71
C GLY A 56 -8.16 -13.17 -3.78
N SER A 57 -8.68 -12.01 -3.38
CA SER A 57 -8.99 -10.92 -4.32
C SER A 57 -7.75 -10.25 -4.87
N LEU A 58 -6.72 -10.04 -4.04
CA LEU A 58 -5.47 -9.43 -4.47
C LEU A 58 -4.74 -10.29 -5.52
N LYS A 59 -4.57 -11.59 -5.26
CA LYS A 59 -3.73 -12.48 -6.09
C LYS A 59 -4.32 -12.75 -7.49
N LYS A 60 -5.63 -12.54 -7.69
CA LYS A 60 -6.30 -12.76 -8.99
C LYS A 60 -5.66 -11.91 -10.11
N ASN A 61 -5.34 -10.65 -9.80
CA ASN A 61 -4.86 -9.68 -10.79
C ASN A 61 -3.46 -9.12 -10.47
N ASN A 62 -2.77 -9.67 -9.45
CA ASN A 62 -1.50 -9.15 -8.97
C ASN A 62 -0.58 -10.30 -8.54
N LYS A 63 0.30 -10.72 -9.45
CA LYS A 63 1.24 -11.83 -9.22
C LYS A 63 2.36 -11.42 -8.26
N GLY A 64 2.75 -12.34 -7.38
CA GLY A 64 3.76 -12.12 -6.36
C GLY A 64 4.19 -13.41 -5.67
N LYS A 65 5.12 -13.27 -4.73
CA LYS A 65 5.70 -14.38 -3.95
C LYS A 65 5.40 -14.19 -2.46
N VAL A 66 5.13 -15.27 -1.76
CA VAL A 66 4.96 -15.25 -0.30
C VAL A 66 6.33 -15.40 0.35
N ALA A 67 6.60 -14.62 1.40
CA ALA A 67 7.78 -14.74 2.25
C ALA A 67 7.37 -14.53 3.72
N PRO A 68 7.84 -15.36 4.66
CA PRO A 68 7.65 -15.09 6.07
C PRO A 68 8.54 -13.94 6.55
N SER A 69 8.10 -13.26 7.61
CA SER A 69 8.85 -12.25 8.37
C SER A 69 8.38 -12.28 9.81
N GLU A 70 9.13 -11.71 10.74
CA GLU A 70 8.84 -11.76 12.18
C GLU A 70 7.37 -11.54 12.56
N ALA A 71 6.72 -10.50 12.03
CA ALA A 71 5.34 -10.17 12.37
C ALA A 71 4.30 -10.50 11.28
N PHE A 72 4.73 -10.94 10.10
CA PHE A 72 3.84 -11.06 8.94
C PHE A 72 4.18 -12.23 8.01
N LEU A 73 3.16 -12.70 7.32
CA LEU A 73 3.33 -13.25 5.97
C LEU A 73 3.30 -12.09 4.97
N LEU A 74 4.42 -11.88 4.28
CA LEU A 74 4.55 -10.89 3.23
C LEU A 74 4.16 -11.51 1.89
N TYR A 75 3.35 -10.79 1.11
CA TYR A 75 3.17 -11.06 -0.31
C TYR A 75 3.90 -9.96 -1.08
N ASN A 76 4.94 -10.32 -1.83
CA ASN A 76 5.79 -9.37 -2.55
C ASN A 76 5.43 -9.39 -4.03
N THR A 77 5.05 -8.25 -4.59
CA THR A 77 4.83 -8.07 -6.03
C THR A 77 5.83 -7.09 -6.61
N LYS A 78 5.82 -6.90 -7.94
CA LYS A 78 6.73 -5.94 -8.60
C LYS A 78 6.58 -4.50 -8.09
N LYS A 79 5.39 -4.12 -7.59
CA LYS A 79 5.06 -2.73 -7.24
C LYS A 79 4.93 -2.48 -5.74
N ALA A 80 4.73 -3.50 -4.92
CA ALA A 80 4.46 -3.35 -3.50
C ALA A 80 4.64 -4.65 -2.73
N THR A 81 4.78 -4.49 -1.41
CA THR A 81 4.73 -5.57 -0.42
C THR A 81 3.45 -5.44 0.38
N TYR A 82 2.77 -6.56 0.64
CA TYR A 82 1.52 -6.61 1.40
C TYR A 82 1.73 -7.47 2.64
N GLY A 83 1.47 -6.92 3.81
CA GLY A 83 1.52 -7.63 5.08
C GLY A 83 0.18 -8.26 5.45
N PHE A 84 0.24 -9.51 5.86
CA PHE A 84 -0.86 -10.26 6.45
C PHE A 84 -0.39 -10.80 7.79
N PHE A 85 -1.18 -10.67 8.85
CA PHE A 85 -0.89 -11.37 10.09
C PHE A 85 -0.96 -12.87 9.89
N TYR A 86 -0.19 -13.62 10.67
CA TYR A 86 -0.21 -15.08 10.65
C TYR A 86 -1.62 -15.62 10.92
N GLY A 87 -2.02 -16.62 10.13
CA GLY A 87 -3.24 -17.37 10.33
C GLY A 87 -2.91 -18.75 10.87
N LYS A 88 -3.56 -19.79 10.32
CA LYS A 88 -3.28 -21.19 10.65
C LYS A 88 -1.94 -21.71 10.10
N SER A 89 -1.20 -20.90 9.35
CA SER A 89 0.06 -21.29 8.71
C SER A 89 1.09 -20.18 8.82
N TYR A 90 2.35 -20.58 8.99
CA TYR A 90 3.52 -19.70 9.02
C TYR A 90 4.18 -19.52 7.64
N THR A 91 3.66 -20.18 6.59
CA THR A 91 4.19 -20.08 5.21
C THR A 91 3.14 -19.81 4.14
N LYS A 92 1.85 -20.01 4.43
CA LYS A 92 0.76 -19.86 3.46
C LYS A 92 -0.24 -18.81 3.91
N ILE A 93 -0.58 -17.91 2.99
CA ILE A 93 -1.66 -16.94 3.18
C ILE A 93 -2.96 -17.56 2.66
N SER A 94 -3.95 -17.72 3.54
CA SER A 94 -5.31 -18.14 3.22
C SER A 94 -6.02 -17.08 2.36
N SER A 95 -6.89 -17.52 1.45
CA SER A 95 -7.61 -16.64 0.52
C SER A 95 -8.48 -15.59 1.22
N ASN A 96 -8.92 -15.84 2.46
CA ASN A 96 -9.74 -14.93 3.26
C ASN A 96 -8.95 -14.00 4.19
N GLN A 97 -7.64 -14.21 4.37
CA GLN A 97 -6.80 -13.32 5.17
C GLN A 97 -6.77 -11.93 4.55
N LYS A 98 -6.84 -10.91 5.39
CA LYS A 98 -6.95 -9.50 4.96
C LYS A 98 -5.60 -8.80 5.02
N ILE A 99 -5.36 -7.92 4.06
CA ILE A 99 -4.20 -7.03 4.03
C ILE A 99 -4.28 -6.10 5.24
N VAL A 100 -3.24 -6.08 6.08
CA VAL A 100 -3.13 -5.16 7.22
C VAL A 100 -2.11 -4.04 6.98
N LEU A 101 -1.20 -4.26 6.04
CA LEU A 101 -0.14 -3.32 5.66
C LEU A 101 0.10 -3.40 4.16
N ILE A 102 0.32 -2.25 3.52
CA ILE A 102 0.82 -2.15 2.15
C ILE A 102 2.03 -1.23 2.19
N SER A 103 3.13 -1.67 1.61
CA SER A 103 4.38 -0.92 1.49
C SER A 103 4.78 -0.77 0.03
N ARG A 104 5.35 0.38 -0.33
CA ARG A 104 5.97 0.63 -1.63
C ARG A 104 7.22 1.47 -1.46
N ASP A 105 8.28 1.07 -2.15
CA ASP A 105 9.50 1.84 -2.25
C ASP A 105 9.47 2.77 -3.47
N LEU A 106 10.02 3.97 -3.31
CA LEU A 106 10.23 4.96 -4.36
C LEU A 106 11.65 5.49 -4.29
N SER A 107 12.18 5.93 -5.43
CA SER A 107 13.47 6.62 -5.47
C SER A 107 13.33 8.06 -4.96
N GLY A 108 14.28 8.48 -4.13
CA GLY A 108 14.39 9.80 -3.51
C GLY A 108 14.00 9.82 -2.03
N ASN A 109 13.70 11.02 -1.55
CA ASN A 109 13.32 11.28 -0.16
C ASN A 109 12.03 12.12 -0.11
N ILE A 110 11.28 11.98 0.98
CA ILE A 110 10.12 12.83 1.27
C ILE A 110 10.42 13.67 2.50
N LYS A 111 10.21 14.99 2.40
CA LYS A 111 10.35 15.90 3.53
C LYS A 111 9.11 15.81 4.43
N ALA A 112 9.31 15.90 5.75
CA ALA A 112 8.23 15.81 6.73
C ALA A 112 7.13 16.87 6.51
N ASN A 113 7.51 18.10 6.13
CA ASN A 113 6.56 19.18 5.87
C ASN A 113 5.59 18.88 4.69
N GLN A 114 6.03 18.13 3.68
CA GLN A 114 5.19 17.72 2.56
C GLN A 114 4.05 16.80 3.03
N ILE A 115 4.36 15.89 3.96
CA ILE A 115 3.38 14.96 4.53
C ILE A 115 2.45 15.70 5.50
N GLN A 116 3.01 16.54 6.37
CA GLN A 116 2.24 17.29 7.36
C GLN A 116 1.20 18.21 6.71
N LYS A 117 1.49 18.75 5.51
CA LYS A 117 0.53 19.53 4.71
C LYS A 117 -0.80 18.78 4.47
N TYR A 118 -0.78 17.45 4.34
CA TYR A 118 -1.97 16.66 4.00
C TYR A 118 -2.53 15.82 5.15
N PHE A 119 -1.68 15.44 6.11
CA PHE A 119 -2.05 14.52 7.20
C PHE A 119 -1.91 15.13 8.60
N GLY A 120 -1.47 16.39 8.71
CA GLY A 120 -1.28 17.07 9.99
C GLY A 120 -0.04 16.58 10.74
N LYS A 121 -0.03 16.79 12.07
CA LYS A 121 1.08 16.37 12.93
C LYS A 121 1.19 14.84 12.99
N PRO A 122 2.42 14.30 13.14
CA PRO A 122 2.60 12.87 13.33
C PRO A 122 1.95 12.38 14.63
N VAL A 123 1.42 11.15 14.62
CA VAL A 123 0.85 10.46 15.80
C VAL A 123 1.85 9.51 16.47
N ALA A 124 2.95 9.21 15.78
CA ALA A 124 4.16 8.55 16.26
C ALA A 124 5.30 8.91 15.30
N LYS A 125 6.56 8.53 15.58
CA LYS A 125 7.68 8.90 14.71
C LYS A 125 7.45 8.44 13.26
N ASN A 126 7.45 9.43 12.37
CA ASN A 126 7.18 9.30 10.95
C ASN A 126 5.81 8.69 10.57
N ALA A 127 4.88 8.55 11.51
CA ALA A 127 3.56 7.99 11.30
C ALA A 127 2.46 9.06 11.42
N TYR A 128 1.48 9.02 10.54
CA TYR A 128 0.43 10.03 10.44
C TYR A 128 -0.95 9.38 10.27
N LYS A 129 -1.99 9.99 10.83
CA LYS A 129 -3.36 9.50 10.72
C LYS A 129 -3.92 9.83 9.33
N ALA A 130 -4.54 8.84 8.68
CA ALA A 130 -5.13 8.93 7.35
C ALA A 130 -6.55 8.34 7.38
N GLY A 131 -7.52 9.11 7.88
CA GLY A 131 -8.88 8.61 8.10
C GLY A 131 -8.88 7.54 9.20
N LYS A 132 -9.37 6.33 8.87
CA LYS A 132 -9.30 5.16 9.77
C LYS A 132 -8.00 4.37 9.67
N TYR A 133 -7.12 4.75 8.75
CA TYR A 133 -5.83 4.10 8.51
C TYR A 133 -4.68 5.01 8.95
N TYR A 134 -3.46 4.53 8.79
CA TYR A 134 -2.25 5.26 9.11
C TYR A 134 -1.28 5.14 7.95
N ILE A 135 -0.48 6.18 7.75
CA ILE A 135 0.67 6.15 6.85
C ILE A 135 1.96 6.23 7.66
N ARG A 136 3.03 5.58 7.18
CA ARG A 136 4.39 5.77 7.69
C ARG A 136 5.35 5.99 6.53
N ILE A 137 6.27 6.92 6.69
CA ILE A 137 7.26 7.29 5.67
C ILE A 137 8.66 7.06 6.22
N LEU A 138 9.44 6.19 5.60
CA LEU A 138 10.77 5.82 6.06
C LEU A 138 11.78 6.16 4.97
N ASN A 139 12.51 7.25 5.17
CA ASN A 139 13.62 7.62 4.28
C ASN A 139 14.82 6.71 4.57
N ASN A 140 15.42 6.16 3.52
CA ASN A 140 16.59 5.28 3.50
C ASN A 140 16.45 3.96 4.29
N TYR A 141 15.23 3.41 4.39
CA TYR A 141 15.01 2.19 5.18
C TYR A 141 15.71 0.95 4.63
N HIS A 142 15.76 0.79 3.30
CA HIS A 142 16.38 -0.39 2.66
C HIS A 142 17.61 -0.05 1.83
N LYS A 143 17.66 1.14 1.22
CA LYS A 143 18.73 1.59 0.34
C LYS A 143 18.89 3.10 0.43
N ASN A 144 20.13 3.58 0.36
CA ASN A 144 20.40 5.01 0.25
C ASN A 144 19.66 5.60 -0.97
N GLY A 145 18.97 6.72 -0.76
CA GLY A 145 18.20 7.39 -1.80
C GLY A 145 16.87 6.69 -2.12
N THR A 146 16.31 5.91 -1.20
CA THR A 146 14.96 5.35 -1.34
C THR A 146 14.08 5.75 -0.17
N VAL A 147 12.78 5.89 -0.42
CA VAL A 147 11.78 6.09 0.61
C VAL A 147 10.76 4.97 0.57
N THR A 148 10.50 4.37 1.71
CA THR A 148 9.46 3.37 1.90
C THR A 148 8.20 4.05 2.42
N ILE A 149 7.11 3.91 1.68
CA ILE A 149 5.79 4.45 2.03
C ILE A 149 4.88 3.30 2.42
N GLN A 150 4.35 3.38 3.62
CA GLN A 150 3.43 2.39 4.18
C GLN A 150 2.04 2.99 4.35
N VAL A 151 1.00 2.19 4.12
CA VAL A 151 -0.37 2.42 4.60
C VAL A 151 -0.88 1.16 5.27
N GLY A 152 -1.51 1.28 6.43
CA GLY A 152 -1.95 0.12 7.21
C GLY A 152 -3.00 0.42 8.26
N THR A 153 -3.47 -0.64 8.91
CA THR A 153 -4.16 -0.53 10.19
C THR A 153 -3.19 -0.06 11.27
N LYS A 154 -3.71 0.35 12.44
CA LYS A 154 -2.86 0.69 13.60
C LYS A 154 -1.93 -0.48 13.94
N ASP A 155 -2.50 -1.68 14.09
CA ASP A 155 -1.74 -2.89 14.41
C ASP A 155 -0.74 -3.23 13.31
N GLY A 156 -1.14 -3.17 12.04
CA GLY A 156 -0.25 -3.46 10.92
C GLY A 156 0.94 -2.50 10.82
N ILE A 157 0.77 -1.23 11.22
CA ILE A 157 1.88 -0.27 11.27
C ILE A 157 2.74 -0.47 12.53
N ASN A 158 2.14 -0.74 13.68
CA ASN A 158 2.88 -0.97 14.93
C ASN A 158 3.73 -2.25 14.86
N SER A 159 3.21 -3.33 14.28
CA SER A 159 3.91 -4.60 14.12
C SER A 159 5.13 -4.57 13.19
N VAL A 160 5.43 -3.45 12.52
CA VAL A 160 6.67 -3.29 11.75
C VAL A 160 7.90 -3.14 12.66
N TYR A 161 7.74 -2.59 13.86
CA TYR A 161 8.83 -2.35 14.80
C TYR A 161 8.57 -3.07 16.11
N THR A 162 8.81 -4.38 16.12
CA THR A 162 8.64 -5.24 17.30
C THR A 162 9.63 -4.93 18.43
N THR A 163 10.70 -4.17 18.14
CA THR A 163 11.81 -3.86 19.06
C THR A 163 11.89 -2.39 19.49
N ASP A 164 10.83 -1.61 19.29
CA ASP A 164 10.79 -0.20 19.70
C ASP A 164 10.55 -0.06 21.22
N GLU A 165 11.62 -0.29 22.00
CA GLU A 165 11.62 -0.25 23.47
C GLU A 165 11.12 1.09 24.04
N GLU A 166 11.43 2.19 23.36
CA GLU A 166 11.02 3.54 23.76
C GLU A 166 9.58 3.89 23.32
N GLY A 167 8.93 3.00 22.54
CA GLY A 167 7.57 3.21 22.04
C GLY A 167 7.41 4.42 21.10
N ILE A 168 8.51 4.93 20.53
CA ILE A 168 8.55 6.16 19.74
C ILE A 168 7.88 5.98 18.37
N TYR A 169 7.99 4.78 17.79
CA TYR A 169 7.38 4.43 16.52
C TYR A 169 5.96 3.90 16.70
N HIS A 170 5.56 3.48 17.91
CA HIS A 170 4.23 2.98 18.20
C HIS A 170 3.16 4.07 18.22
N ILE A 171 2.12 3.88 17.42
CA ILE A 171 0.91 4.69 17.46
C ILE A 171 0.16 4.35 18.75
N LYS A 172 -0.08 5.36 19.59
CA LYS A 172 -0.83 5.25 20.85
C LYS A 172 -2.32 5.03 20.66
#